data_AF-A0A957CJV1-F1
#
_entry.id   AF-A0A957CJV1-F1
#
_cell.length_a   1.000
_cell.length_b   1.000
_cell.length_c   1.000
_cell.angle_alpha   90.00
_cell.angle_beta   90.00
_cell.angle_gamma   90.00
#
_symmetry.space_group_name_H-M   'P 1'
#
loop_
_entity.id
_entity.type
_entity.pdbx_description
1 polymer ?
#
loop_
_entity_poly.entity_id
_entity_poly.type
_entity_poly.pdbx_seq_one_letter_code
_entity_poly.pdbx_strand_id
1 'polypeptide(L)'
;MAGFKPQANLPFVGAYVAQKKGYFADEGLNVTIRHSAGGGEHLQLLAAGEVQVTTQDAAVLFQRRAAPGLPLVSIALIGQRGRQAFVALADSG
;
A
#
# COMPACT_ATOMS: atom_id res chain seq x y z
N MET A 1 1.93 10.28 21.12
CA MET A 1 1.35 8.94 20.86
C MET A 1 1.00 8.88 19.39
N ALA A 2 1.73 8.09 18.60
CA ALA A 2 1.51 7.99 17.15
C ALA A 2 0.18 7.27 16.91
N GLY A 3 -0.85 8.04 16.56
CA GLY A 3 -2.19 7.53 16.32
C GLY A 3 -2.24 6.78 15.00
N PHE A 4 -2.20 5.45 15.06
CA PHE A 4 -2.67 4.64 13.95
C PHE A 4 -4.18 4.89 13.79
N LYS A 5 -4.56 5.61 12.74
CA LYS A 5 -5.97 5.72 12.34
C LYS A 5 -6.25 4.54 11.42
N PRO A 6 -7.15 3.60 11.77
CA PRO A 6 -7.53 2.53 10.86
C PRO A 6 -8.04 3.17 9.57
N GLN A 7 -7.25 3.08 8.51
CA GLN A 7 -7.68 3.50 7.19
C GLN A 7 -8.43 2.32 6.60
N ALA A 8 -9.72 2.49 6.33
CA ALA A 8 -10.51 1.54 5.55
C ALA A 8 -10.12 1.64 4.07
N ASN A 9 -8.83 1.51 3.77
CA ASN A 9 -8.33 1.49 2.42
C ASN A 9 -8.22 0.03 1.95
N LEU A 10 -8.85 -0.24 0.82
CA LEU A 10 -8.91 -1.56 0.18
C LEU A 10 -7.58 -2.35 0.14
N PRO A 11 -6.40 -1.72 -0.06
CA PRO A 11 -5.15 -2.48 -0.11
C PRO A 11 -4.75 -3.12 1.22
N PHE A 12 -5.16 -2.55 2.36
CA PHE A 12 -4.70 -3.00 3.67
C PHE A 12 -5.64 -4.05 4.26
N VAL A 13 -6.95 -3.89 4.07
CA VAL A 13 -7.94 -4.84 4.63
C VAL A 13 -7.71 -6.27 4.14
N GLY A 14 -7.23 -6.45 2.91
CA GLY A 14 -6.92 -7.77 2.35
C GLY A 14 -5.90 -8.55 3.18
N ALA A 15 -4.80 -7.91 3.58
CA ALA A 15 -3.76 -8.57 4.38
C ALA A 15 -4.26 -8.97 5.77
N TYR A 16 -5.06 -8.13 6.43
CA TYR A 16 -5.66 -8.46 7.73
C TYR A 16 -6.67 -9.60 7.64
N VAL A 17 -7.52 -9.59 6.61
CA VAL A 17 -8.49 -10.67 6.40
C VAL A 17 -7.78 -11.97 6.09
N ALA A 18 -6.75 -11.95 5.23
CA ALA A 18 -5.94 -13.14 4.93
C ALA A 18 -5.28 -13.72 6.19
N GLN A 19 -4.69 -12.86 7.04
CA GLN A 19 -4.13 -13.30 8.32
C GLN A 19 -5.21 -13.87 9.26
N LYS A 20 -6.33 -13.17 9.43
CA LYS A 20 -7.43 -13.61 10.32
C LYS A 20 -8.07 -14.92 9.85
N LYS A 21 -8.12 -15.16 8.54
CA LYS A 21 -8.71 -16.37 7.95
C LYS A 21 -7.73 -17.53 7.79
N GLY A 22 -6.44 -17.34 8.08
CA GLY A 22 -5.42 -18.39 7.98
C GLY A 22 -4.80 -18.56 6.58
N TYR A 23 -5.20 -17.76 5.58
CA TYR A 23 -4.75 -17.94 4.19
C TYR A 23 -3.23 -17.86 4.01
N PHE A 24 -2.53 -17.04 4.79
CA PHE A 24 -1.06 -17.05 4.74
C PHE A 24 -0.48 -18.38 5.24
N ALA A 25 -1.04 -18.93 6.31
CA ALA A 25 -0.58 -20.21 6.86
C ALA A 25 -0.92 -21.38 5.93
N ASP A 26 -2.08 -21.35 5.28
CA ASP A 26 -2.49 -22.33 4.28
C ASP A 26 -1.51 -22.40 3.10
N GLU A 27 -0.92 -21.26 2.72
CA GLU A 27 0.12 -21.13 1.70
C GLU A 27 1.56 -21.31 2.25
N GLY A 28 1.71 -21.71 3.52
CA GLY A 28 3.02 -21.92 4.15
C GLY A 28 3.82 -20.63 4.41
N LEU A 29 3.15 -19.47 4.44
CA LEU A 29 3.76 -18.16 4.64
C LEU A 29 3.61 -17.69 6.10
N ASN A 30 4.73 -17.28 6.71
CA ASN A 30 4.74 -16.57 7.97
C ASN A 30 4.80 -15.05 7.71
N VAL A 31 3.68 -14.36 7.88
CA VAL A 31 3.55 -12.94 7.50
C VAL A 31 3.41 -12.04 8.73
N THR A 32 4.34 -11.09 8.86
CA THR A 32 4.29 -9.99 9.83
C THR A 32 3.83 -8.70 9.13
N ILE A 33 2.72 -8.13 9.59
CA ILE A 33 2.20 -6.87 9.04
C ILE A 33 2.79 -5.70 9.82
N ARG A 34 3.54 -4.81 9.14
CA ARG A 34 4.11 -3.59 9.71
C ARG A 34 3.36 -2.34 9.21
N HIS A 35 3.28 -1.34 10.06
CA HIS A 35 2.75 -0.01 9.72
C HIS A 35 3.88 1.00 9.58
N SER A 36 3.79 1.83 8.56
CA SER A 36 4.58 3.07 8.48
C SER A 36 3.80 4.23 9.07
N ALA A 37 4.50 5.31 9.44
CA ALA A 37 3.89 6.53 9.96
C ALA A 37 3.13 7.32 8.88
N GLY A 38 3.20 6.90 7.61
CA GLY A 38 2.59 7.59 6.46
C GLY A 38 3.63 8.25 5.55
N GLY A 39 3.20 9.18 4.70
CA GLY A 39 4.12 10.03 3.92
C GLY A 39 5.02 9.34 2.88
N GLY A 40 4.79 8.06 2.56
CA GLY A 40 5.62 7.30 1.61
C GLY A 40 6.82 6.57 2.25
N GLU A 41 6.98 6.62 3.57
CA GLU A 41 8.03 5.91 4.32
C GLU A 41 8.09 4.41 3.99
N HIS A 42 6.95 3.79 3.71
CA HIS A 42 6.88 2.37 3.36
C HIS A 42 7.71 2.00 2.10
N LEU A 43 7.90 2.92 1.15
CA LEU A 43 8.78 2.68 0.00
C LEU A 43 10.26 2.75 0.37
N GLN A 44 10.62 3.57 1.36
CA GLN A 44 11.98 3.63 1.89
C GLN A 44 12.30 2.35 2.66
N LEU A 45 11.35 1.86 3.48
CA LEU A 45 11.46 0.57 4.15
C LEU A 45 11.62 -0.58 3.14
N LEU A 46 10.86 -0.56 2.03
CA LEU A 46 11.02 -1.56 0.97
C LEU A 46 12.41 -1.48 0.31
N ALA A 47 12.85 -0.27 -0.05
CA ALA A 47 14.15 -0.06 -0.69
C ALA A 47 15.33 -0.42 0.24
N ALA A 48 15.17 -0.28 1.55
CA ALA A 48 16.14 -0.67 2.57
C ALA A 48 16.11 -2.18 2.90
N GLY A 49 15.15 -2.94 2.38
CA GLY A 49 14.99 -4.37 2.68
C GLY A 49 14.33 -4.67 4.04
N GLU A 50 13.80 -3.65 4.71
CA GLU A 50 13.11 -3.75 6.01
C GLU A 50 11.71 -4.38 5.89
N VAL A 51 11.12 -4.35 4.69
CA VAL A 51 9.89 -5.06 4.32
C VAL A 51 10.05 -5.66 2.94
N GLN A 52 9.39 -6.79 2.68
CA GLN A 52 9.49 -7.51 1.40
C GLN A 52 8.42 -7.07 0.40
N VAL A 53 7.23 -6.70 0.87
CA VAL A 53 6.09 -6.31 0.05
C VAL A 53 5.38 -5.13 0.69
N THR A 54 4.94 -4.17 -0.13
CA THR A 54 4.09 -3.06 0.29
C THR A 54 3.09 -2.70 -0.81
N THR A 55 2.03 -1.99 -0.45
CA THR A 55 1.05 -1.48 -1.41
C THR A 55 1.36 -0.03 -1.78
N GLN A 56 1.14 0.35 -3.04
CA GLN A 56 1.28 1.73 -3.50
C GLN A 56 0.21 2.06 -4.55
N ASP A 57 -0.16 3.33 -4.67
CA ASP A 57 -0.89 3.85 -5.82
C ASP A 57 -0.07 3.63 -7.11
N ALA A 58 -0.71 3.10 -8.15
CA ALA A 58 -0.02 2.72 -9.38
C ALA A 58 0.67 3.91 -10.06
N ALA A 59 0.08 5.10 -10.06
CA ALA A 59 0.69 6.30 -10.64
C ALA A 59 1.93 6.73 -9.83
N VAL A 60 1.85 6.66 -8.50
CA VAL A 60 3.00 6.95 -7.62
C VAL A 60 4.13 5.94 -7.84
N LEU A 61 3.81 4.66 -8.05
CA LEU A 61 4.83 3.65 -8.37
C LEU A 61 5.62 4.03 -9.63
N PHE A 62 4.92 4.43 -10.70
CA PHE A 62 5.59 4.88 -11.93
C PHE A 62 6.48 6.10 -11.70
N GLN A 63 5.98 7.10 -10.97
CA GLN A 63 6.76 8.29 -10.62
C GLN A 63 8.05 7.91 -9.89
N ARG A 64 7.96 7.06 -8.86
CA ARG A 64 9.10 6.68 -8.02
C ARG A 64 10.13 5.81 -8.75
N ARG A 65 9.67 4.98 -9.70
CA ARG A 65 10.54 4.20 -10.59
C ARG A 65 11.21 5.07 -11.65
N ALA A 66 10.56 6.14 -12.11
CA ALA A 66 11.17 7.10 -13.04
C ALA A 66 12.16 8.05 -12.35
N ALA A 67 11.79 8.59 -11.19
CA ALA A 67 12.62 9.45 -10.36
C ALA A 67 12.23 9.29 -8.87
N PRO A 68 13.17 8.93 -7.97
CA PRO A 68 14.62 8.91 -8.15
C PRO A 68 15.18 7.62 -8.78
N GLY A 69 14.35 6.75 -9.36
CA GLY A 69 14.84 5.49 -9.94
C GLY A 69 14.79 4.31 -8.98
N LEU A 70 13.82 4.29 -8.06
CA LEU A 70 13.71 3.20 -7.09
C LEU A 70 13.52 1.84 -7.81
N PRO A 71 14.21 0.77 -7.38
CA PRO A 71 14.14 -0.55 -8.02
C PRO A 71 12.84 -1.30 -7.63
N LEU A 72 11.70 -0.71 -7.98
CA LEU A 72 10.37 -1.22 -7.63
C LEU A 72 9.86 -2.20 -8.69
N VAL A 73 9.25 -3.31 -8.22
CA VAL A 73 8.56 -4.30 -9.05
C VAL A 73 7.11 -4.40 -8.59
N SER A 74 6.17 -4.29 -9.53
CA SER A 74 4.74 -4.55 -9.28
C SER A 74 4.42 -6.01 -9.59
N ILE A 75 3.87 -6.73 -8.61
CA ILE A 75 3.50 -8.15 -8.75
C ILE A 75 1.99 -8.37 -8.87
N ALA A 76 1.18 -7.39 -8.48
CA ALA A 76 -0.28 -7.47 -8.52
C ALA A 76 -0.91 -6.07 -8.51
N LEU A 77 -2.11 -5.96 -9.09
CA LEU A 77 -2.95 -4.76 -9.00
C LEU A 77 -4.19 -5.07 -8.14
N ILE A 78 -4.35 -4.34 -7.04
CA ILE A 78 -5.52 -4.46 -6.17
C ILE A 78 -6.54 -3.38 -6.54
N GLY A 79 -7.67 -3.82 -7.11
CA GLY A 79 -8.76 -2.95 -7.58
C GLY A 79 -8.79 -2.81 -9.10
N GLN A 80 -9.99 -2.71 -9.66
CA GLN A 80 -10.21 -2.71 -11.12
C GLN A 80 -10.24 -1.31 -11.74
N ARG A 81 -10.38 -0.26 -10.92
CA ARG A 81 -10.51 1.13 -11.37
C ARG A 81 -9.62 2.05 -10.53
N GLY A 82 -9.14 3.12 -11.14
CA GLY A 82 -8.41 4.17 -10.42
C GLY A 82 -9.27 4.76 -9.31
N ARG A 83 -8.67 4.97 -8.14
CA ARG A 83 -9.34 5.57 -6.96
C ARG A 83 -9.05 7.07 -6.84
N GLN A 84 -8.62 7.70 -7.93
CA GLN A 84 -8.33 9.12 -8.00
C GLN A 84 -9.54 9.86 -8.57
N ALA A 85 -9.97 10.91 -7.90
CA ALA A 85 -11.01 11.80 -8.35
C ALA A 85 -10.67 13.22 -7.90
N PHE A 86 -10.96 14.21 -8.76
CA PHE A 86 -11.02 15.59 -8.35
C PHE A 86 -12.42 15.88 -7.81
N VAL A 87 -12.49 16.58 -6.68
CA VAL A 87 -13.74 16.97 -6.05
C VAL A 87 -13.71 18.48 -5.88
N ALA A 88 -14.77 19.15 -6.31
CA ALA A 88 -15.02 20.56 -6.09
C ALA A 88 -16.35 20.73 -5.34
N LEU A 89 -16.56 21.90 -4.75
CA LEU A 89 -17.88 22.22 -4.19
C LEU A 89 -18.89 22.37 -5.34
N ALA A 90 -20.14 22.00 -5.08
CA ALA A 90 -21.18 22.03 -6.12
C ALA A 90 -21.45 23.45 -6.65
N ASP A 91 -21.13 24.48 -5.86
CA ASP A 91 -21.40 25.90 -6.09
C ASP A 91 -20.15 26.70 -6.49
N SER A 92 -19.00 26.07 -6.73
CA SER A 92 -17.74 26.76 -7.01
C SER A 92 -17.39 26.92 -8.50
N GLY A 93 -18.41 26.98 -9.38
CA GLY A 93 -18.26 27.03 -10.85
C GLY A 93 -18.63 28.38 -11.46
#